data_AF-A0A380ZYG7-F1
#
_entry.id   AF-A0A380ZYG7-F1
#
_cell.length_a   1.000
_cell.length_b   1.000
_cell.length_c   1.000
_cell.angle_alpha   90.00
_cell.angle_beta   90.00
_cell.angle_gamma   90.00
#
_symmetry.space_group_name_H-M   'P 1'
#
loop_
_entity.id
_entity.type
_entity.pdbx_description
1 polymer ?
#
loop_
_entity_poly.entity_id
_entity_poly.type
_entity_poly.pdbx_seq_one_letter_code
_entity_poly.pdbx_strand_id
1 'polypeptide(L)'
;MSPKQLYELIQELKSEVVGINSAWVVVDDSQLGNTLEQKTKEDGAYLIGVLPSYGSVAHSGSIRETTISQLLIVEKTDYSDLSQNEFIDVFERTYQLTKRVKEILVEKVESGCYPQMFHLDLSNLNMSPIWKKSQCNGWVLDWDS
;
A
#
# COMPACT_ATOMS: atom_id res chain seq x y z
N MET A 1 -13.51 -5.10 1.18
CA MET A 1 -12.89 -4.64 2.46
C MET A 1 -13.44 -3.27 2.82
N SER A 2 -13.86 -3.00 4.07
CA SER A 2 -14.34 -1.68 4.50
C SER A 2 -13.20 -0.73 4.90
N PRO A 3 -13.42 0.60 5.00
CA PRO A 3 -12.38 1.56 5.40
C PRO A 3 -11.76 1.28 6.78
N LYS A 4 -12.58 0.85 7.75
CA LYS A 4 -12.10 0.52 9.10
C LYS A 4 -11.22 -0.73 9.09
N GLN A 5 -11.61 -1.74 8.31
CA GLN A 5 -10.81 -2.96 8.16
C GLN A 5 -9.48 -2.68 7.47
N LEU A 6 -9.45 -1.80 6.46
CA LEU A 6 -8.21 -1.35 5.85
C LEU A 6 -7.31 -0.66 6.87
N TYR A 7 -7.88 0.26 7.67
CA TYR A 7 -7.13 0.95 8.71
C TYR A 7 -6.53 -0.02 9.74
N GLU A 8 -7.30 -0.98 10.23
CA GLU A 8 -6.82 -2.00 11.18
C GLU A 8 -5.69 -2.84 10.56
N LEU A 9 -5.87 -3.28 9.32
CA LEU A 9 -4.87 -4.05 8.58
C LEU A 9 -3.54 -3.30 8.44
N ILE A 10 -3.56 -2.02 8.05
CA ILE A 10 -2.30 -1.27 7.88
C ILE A 10 -1.60 -0.99 9.21
N GLN A 11 -2.34 -0.84 10.32
CA GLN A 11 -1.72 -0.66 11.63
C GLN A 11 -1.03 -1.94 12.09
N GLU A 12 -1.66 -3.09 11.84
CA GLU A 12 -1.06 -4.39 12.14
C GLU A 12 0.18 -4.65 11.25
N LEU A 13 0.08 -4.43 9.94
CA LEU A 13 1.21 -4.55 9.02
C LEU A 13 2.39 -3.67 9.44
N LYS A 14 2.13 -2.42 9.85
CA LYS A 14 3.16 -1.52 10.39
C LYS A 14 3.80 -2.06 11.66
N SER A 15 3.04 -2.79 12.49
CA SER A 15 3.57 -3.38 13.73
C SER A 15 4.47 -4.59 13.46
N GLU A 16 4.25 -5.30 12.36
CA GLU A 16 4.99 -6.53 12.01
C GLU A 16 6.17 -6.28 11.06
N VAL A 17 6.11 -5.25 10.23
CA VAL A 17 7.18 -4.93 9.27
C VAL A 17 8.13 -3.88 9.85
N VAL A 18 9.23 -4.37 10.42
CA VAL A 18 10.34 -3.52 10.87
C VAL A 18 10.88 -2.71 9.68
N GLY A 19 11.01 -1.40 9.86
CA GLY A 19 11.43 -0.46 8.81
C GLY A 19 10.31 0.40 8.23
N ILE A 20 9.05 0.11 8.57
CA ILE A 20 7.92 1.01 8.32
C ILE A 20 7.71 1.89 9.55
N ASN A 21 7.95 3.18 9.41
CA ASN A 21 7.97 4.12 10.52
C ASN A 21 6.58 4.64 10.88
N SER A 22 5.72 4.82 9.88
CA SER A 22 4.37 5.36 10.06
C SER A 22 3.39 4.73 9.09
N ALA A 23 2.12 4.64 9.50
CA ALA A 23 1.05 4.17 8.65
C ALA A 23 -0.26 4.95 8.82
N TRP A 24 -0.93 5.27 7.73
CA TRP A 24 -2.20 5.98 7.72
C TRP A 24 -3.02 5.66 6.46
N VAL A 25 -4.29 6.08 6.44
CA VAL A 25 -5.17 5.96 5.29
C VAL A 25 -5.36 7.30 4.58
N VAL A 26 -5.55 7.26 3.27
CA VAL A 26 -5.91 8.41 2.43
C VAL A 26 -7.09 8.03 1.55
N VAL A 27 -7.91 9.02 1.18
CA VAL A 27 -9.05 8.83 0.28
C VAL A 27 -8.57 8.60 -1.14
N ASP A 28 -7.64 9.43 -1.61
CA ASP A 28 -7.15 9.43 -2.98
C ASP A 28 -5.78 10.13 -3.09
N ASP A 29 -5.32 10.29 -4.34
CA ASP A 29 -4.07 10.95 -4.69
C ASP A 29 -4.00 12.42 -4.27
N SER A 30 -5.15 13.12 -4.19
CA SER A 30 -5.18 14.53 -3.79
C SER A 30 -4.88 14.69 -2.30
N GLN A 31 -5.44 13.83 -1.46
CA GLN A 31 -5.14 13.82 -0.03
C GLN A 31 -3.73 13.27 0.24
N LEU A 32 -3.29 12.30 -0.55
CA LEU A 32 -1.94 11.74 -0.47
C LEU A 32 -0.89 12.84 -0.62
N GLY A 33 -1.06 13.72 -1.61
CA GLY A 33 -0.10 14.80 -1.85
C GLY A 33 0.05 15.74 -0.67
N ASN A 34 -1.06 16.23 -0.14
CA ASN A 34 -1.07 17.12 1.04
C ASN A 34 -0.39 16.48 2.26
N THR A 35 -0.59 15.17 2.44
CA THR A 35 -0.03 14.45 3.60
C THR A 35 1.47 14.22 3.46
N LEU A 36 1.95 13.98 2.23
CA LEU A 36 3.37 13.74 1.93
C LEU A 36 4.20 15.02 1.81
N GLU A 37 3.59 16.18 1.60
CA GLU A 37 4.29 17.46 1.56
C GLU A 37 4.93 17.83 2.90
N GLN A 38 4.30 17.45 4.02
CA GLN A 38 4.79 17.75 5.37
C GLN A 38 5.85 16.76 5.87
N LYS A 39 6.25 15.80 5.03
CA LYS A 39 7.14 14.70 5.37
C LYS A 39 8.58 14.95 4.93
N THR A 40 9.53 14.45 5.71
CA THR A 40 10.95 14.58 5.42
C THR A 40 11.61 13.22 5.14
N LYS A 41 12.88 13.22 4.77
CA LYS A 41 13.64 11.99 4.51
C LYS A 41 13.93 11.21 5.79
N GLU A 42 14.09 11.91 6.92
CA GLU A 42 14.40 11.36 8.24
C GLU A 42 13.25 10.55 8.83
N ASP A 43 12.02 10.84 8.42
CA ASP A 43 10.82 10.12 8.83
C ASP A 43 10.80 8.66 8.32
N GLY A 44 11.62 8.31 7.32
CA GLY A 44 11.79 6.94 6.81
C GLY A 44 10.68 6.47 5.87
N ALA A 45 10.40 5.16 5.89
CA ALA A 45 9.40 4.55 5.01
C ALA A 45 7.99 4.61 5.62
N TYR A 46 7.00 4.82 4.76
CA TYR A 46 5.59 4.93 5.10
C TYR A 46 4.79 3.80 4.50
N LEU A 47 3.78 3.32 5.22
CA LEU A 47 2.73 2.45 4.69
C LEU A 47 1.41 3.22 4.59
N ILE A 48 0.88 3.38 3.39
CA ILE A 48 -0.30 4.18 3.15
C ILE A 48 -1.38 3.32 2.54
N GLY A 49 -2.53 3.22 3.19
CA GLY A 49 -3.71 2.57 2.60
C GLY A 49 -4.55 3.59 1.83
N VAL A 50 -4.81 3.35 0.55
CA VAL A 50 -5.81 4.13 -0.19
C VAL A 50 -7.16 3.49 0.03
N LEU A 51 -8.17 4.31 0.34
CA LEU A 51 -9.51 3.80 0.58
C LEU A 51 -10.00 2.97 -0.61
N PRO A 52 -10.63 1.81 -0.37
CA PRO A 52 -10.97 0.91 -1.45
C PRO A 52 -12.01 1.54 -2.39
N SER A 53 -11.86 1.27 -3.68
CA SER A 53 -12.89 1.61 -4.68
C SER A 53 -13.89 0.47 -4.77
N TYR A 54 -15.18 0.78 -4.65
CA TYR A 54 -16.25 -0.20 -4.73
C TYR A 54 -16.97 -0.09 -6.07
N GLY A 55 -17.05 -1.23 -6.76
CA GLY A 55 -17.81 -1.40 -7.99
C GLY A 55 -18.78 -2.57 -7.89
N SER A 56 -19.57 -2.74 -8.94
CA SER A 56 -20.47 -3.89 -9.05
C SER A 56 -20.63 -4.30 -10.50
N VAL A 57 -20.51 -5.59 -10.78
CA VAL A 57 -20.86 -6.19 -12.06
C VAL A 57 -22.21 -6.87 -11.91
N ALA A 58 -23.20 -6.39 -12.66
CA ALA A 58 -24.53 -6.99 -12.70
C ALA A 58 -24.65 -7.92 -13.92
N HIS A 59 -25.12 -9.15 -13.71
CA HIS A 59 -25.43 -10.08 -14.80
C HIS A 59 -26.70 -10.85 -14.48
N SER A 60 -27.74 -10.70 -15.31
CA SER A 60 -29.00 -11.47 -15.30
C SER A 60 -29.39 -12.15 -13.98
N GLY A 61 -29.67 -11.35 -12.95
CA GLY A 61 -30.17 -11.84 -11.65
C GLY A 61 -29.13 -11.98 -10.53
N SER A 62 -27.85 -11.71 -10.79
CA SER A 62 -26.81 -11.61 -9.77
C SER A 62 -26.12 -10.24 -9.80
N ILE A 63 -25.71 -9.78 -8.62
CA ILE A 63 -24.83 -8.64 -8.43
C ILE A 63 -23.56 -9.21 -7.79
N ARG A 64 -22.42 -9.00 -8.44
CA ARG A 64 -21.11 -9.26 -7.86
C ARG A 64 -20.48 -7.92 -7.51
N GLU A 65 -20.20 -7.69 -6.24
CA GLU A 65 -19.41 -6.54 -5.81
C GLU A 65 -17.93 -6.76 -6.19
N THR A 66 -17.25 -5.69 -6.58
CA THR A 66 -15.82 -5.68 -6.82
C THR A 66 -15.20 -4.62 -5.93
N THR A 67 -14.11 -4.95 -5.24
CA THR A 67 -13.35 -4.00 -4.44
C THR A 67 -11.92 -3.94 -4.93
N ILE A 68 -11.43 -2.74 -5.27
CA ILE A 68 -10.02 -2.52 -5.59
C ILE A 68 -9.37 -1.90 -4.37
N SER A 69 -8.35 -2.57 -3.82
CA SER A 69 -7.61 -2.09 -2.66
C SER A 69 -6.16 -1.80 -3.04
N GLN A 70 -5.56 -0.80 -2.39
CA GLN A 70 -4.21 -0.36 -2.71
C GLN A 70 -3.46 0.05 -1.46
N LEU A 71 -2.21 -0.41 -1.36
CA LEU A 71 -1.22 0.00 -0.37
C LEU A 71 -0.03 0.64 -1.08
N LEU A 72 0.50 1.73 -0.51
CA LEU A 72 1.72 2.36 -0.99
C LEU A 72 2.78 2.23 0.09
N ILE A 73 3.97 1.79 -0.31
CA ILE A 73 5.15 1.76 0.54
C ILE A 73 6.16 2.69 -0.09
N VAL A 74 6.40 3.84 0.55
CA VAL A 74 7.18 4.92 -0.05
C VAL A 74 8.10 5.61 0.95
N GLU A 75 9.20 6.16 0.45
CA GLU A 75 10.13 7.03 1.19
C GLU A 75 10.19 8.41 0.54
N LYS A 76 10.28 9.46 1.36
CA LYS A 76 10.53 10.82 0.86
C LYS A 76 11.93 10.89 0.27
N THR A 77 12.04 11.45 -0.93
CA THR A 77 13.29 11.59 -1.65
C THR A 77 13.55 13.06 -1.92
N ASP A 78 14.73 13.54 -1.53
CA ASP A 78 15.20 14.83 -1.98
C ASP A 78 15.87 14.67 -3.35
N TYR A 79 15.37 15.37 -4.36
CA TYR A 79 15.84 15.29 -5.74
C TYR A 79 16.88 16.36 -6.07
N SER A 80 17.17 17.32 -5.18
CA SER A 80 18.23 18.31 -5.44
C SER A 80 19.60 17.65 -5.56
N ASP A 81 19.83 16.56 -4.81
CA ASP A 81 21.14 15.94 -4.63
C ASP A 81 21.13 14.41 -4.82
N LEU A 82 20.09 13.85 -5.46
CA LEU A 82 19.95 12.40 -5.57
C LEU A 82 20.89 11.81 -6.63
N SER A 83 21.90 11.05 -6.19
CA SER A 83 22.71 10.24 -7.09
C SER A 83 21.93 9.03 -7.63
N GLN A 84 22.38 8.47 -8.75
CA GLN A 84 21.77 7.25 -9.30
C GLN A 84 21.80 6.07 -8.32
N ASN A 85 22.87 5.95 -7.53
CA ASN A 85 22.98 4.90 -6.51
C ASN A 85 21.96 5.10 -5.39
N GLU A 86 21.84 6.31 -4.84
CA GLU A 86 20.84 6.59 -3.80
C GLU A 86 19.42 6.42 -4.30
N PHE A 87 19.16 6.76 -5.56
CA PHE A 87 17.88 6.50 -6.22
C PHE A 87 17.55 5.00 -6.21
N ILE A 88 18.48 4.15 -6.65
CA ILE A 88 18.29 2.70 -6.64
C ILE A 88 18.17 2.16 -5.21
N ASP A 89 18.94 2.68 -4.26
CA ASP A 89 18.89 2.25 -2.86
C ASP A 89 17.52 2.52 -2.22
N VAL A 90 16.87 3.64 -2.56
CA VAL A 90 15.48 3.92 -2.12
C VAL A 90 14.52 2.87 -2.67
N PHE A 91 14.62 2.56 -3.97
CA PHE A 91 13.76 1.56 -4.59
C PHE A 91 14.00 0.15 -4.04
N GLU A 92 15.26 -0.22 -3.75
CA GLU A 92 15.60 -1.51 -3.17
C GLU A 92 15.07 -1.63 -1.74
N ARG A 93 15.27 -0.63 -0.88
CA ARG A 93 14.72 -0.64 0.49
C ARG A 93 13.21 -0.76 0.49
N THR A 94 12.53 0.10 -0.27
CA THR A 94 11.07 0.08 -0.36
C THR A 94 10.55 -1.19 -1.03
N TYR A 95 11.30 -1.80 -1.96
CA TYR A 95 10.98 -3.09 -2.57
C TYR A 95 10.97 -4.20 -1.52
N GLN A 96 12.01 -4.30 -0.69
CA GLN A 96 12.10 -5.32 0.37
C GLN A 96 10.97 -5.16 1.39
N LEU A 97 10.65 -3.92 1.78
CA LEU A 97 9.52 -3.63 2.67
C LEU A 97 8.18 -4.04 2.04
N THR A 98 7.96 -3.70 0.77
CA THR A 98 6.71 -4.04 0.06
C THR A 98 6.57 -5.55 -0.10
N LYS A 99 7.67 -6.25 -0.40
CA LYS A 99 7.69 -7.70 -0.47
C LYS A 99 7.32 -8.33 0.86
N ARG A 100 7.85 -7.81 1.98
CA ARG A 100 7.49 -8.31 3.31
C ARG A 100 6.03 -8.05 3.66
N VAL A 101 5.50 -6.87 3.32
CA VAL A 101 4.06 -6.57 3.45
C VAL A 101 3.21 -7.57 2.66
N LYS A 102 3.60 -7.84 1.40
CA LYS A 102 2.94 -8.82 0.53
C LYS A 102 2.95 -10.23 1.13
N GLU A 103 4.08 -10.69 1.66
CA GLU A 103 4.19 -12.01 2.31
C GLU A 103 3.25 -12.13 3.51
N ILE A 104 3.23 -11.12 4.40
CA ILE A 104 2.36 -11.11 5.58
C ILE A 104 0.88 -11.09 5.18
N LEU A 105 0.52 -10.32 4.14
CA LEU A 105 -0.84 -10.31 3.61
C LEU A 105 -1.29 -11.70 3.16
N VAL A 106 -0.44 -12.41 2.42
CA VAL A 106 -0.72 -13.79 1.99
C VAL A 106 -0.87 -14.72 3.20
N GLU A 107 0.07 -14.67 4.14
CA GLU A 107 0.03 -15.49 5.37
C GLU A 107 -1.26 -15.26 6.17
N LYS A 108 -1.71 -14.00 6.32
CA LYS A 108 -2.93 -13.65 7.05
C LYS A 108 -4.22 -14.12 6.37
N VAL A 109 -4.24 -14.15 5.04
CA VAL A 109 -5.37 -14.68 4.27
C VAL A 109 -5.42 -16.21 4.35
N GLU A 110 -4.28 -16.88 4.14
CA GLU A 110 -4.20 -18.34 4.17
C GLU A 110 -4.47 -18.92 5.56
N SER A 111 -4.01 -18.24 6.62
CA SER A 111 -4.27 -18.65 8.01
C SER A 111 -5.70 -18.39 8.48
N GLY A 112 -6.49 -17.62 7.73
CA GLY A 112 -7.86 -17.26 8.10
C GLY A 112 -7.97 -16.27 9.26
N CYS A 113 -6.88 -15.63 9.65
CA CYS A 113 -6.86 -14.57 10.66
C CYS A 113 -7.73 -13.37 10.27
N TYR A 114 -7.98 -13.19 8.96
CA TYR A 114 -8.86 -12.17 8.41
C TYR A 114 -10.00 -12.80 7.60
N PRO A 115 -11.12 -13.18 8.23
CA PRO A 115 -12.24 -13.78 7.53
C PRO A 115 -12.80 -12.90 6.40
N GLN A 116 -12.77 -11.60 6.62
CA GLN A 116 -13.11 -10.55 5.65
C GLN A 116 -12.18 -10.49 4.44
N MET A 117 -11.01 -11.14 4.49
CA MET A 117 -10.05 -11.22 3.41
C MET A 117 -10.05 -12.58 2.70
N PHE A 118 -10.88 -13.55 3.10
CA PHE A 118 -11.01 -14.84 2.40
C PHE A 118 -11.49 -14.71 0.95
N HIS A 119 -12.14 -13.61 0.61
CA HIS A 119 -12.58 -13.31 -0.75
C HIS A 119 -11.56 -12.49 -1.54
N LEU A 120 -10.41 -12.11 -0.95
CA LEU A 120 -9.36 -11.45 -1.70
C LEU A 120 -8.78 -12.44 -2.71
N ASP A 121 -8.82 -12.05 -3.98
CA ASP A 121 -8.13 -12.79 -5.02
C ASP A 121 -6.65 -12.41 -5.01
N LEU A 122 -5.89 -13.10 -4.16
CA LEU A 122 -4.44 -12.91 -4.08
C LEU A 122 -3.68 -13.44 -5.30
N SER A 123 -4.36 -14.07 -6.28
CA SER A 123 -3.71 -14.49 -7.53
C SER A 123 -3.21 -13.29 -8.34
N ASN A 124 -3.80 -12.10 -8.12
CA ASN A 124 -3.45 -10.85 -8.80
C ASN A 124 -2.92 -9.78 -7.83
N LEU A 125 -1.97 -10.15 -6.97
CA LEU A 125 -1.26 -9.18 -6.12
C LEU A 125 -0.14 -8.49 -6.91
N ASN A 126 -0.46 -7.36 -7.53
CA ASN A 126 0.44 -6.62 -8.40
C ASN A 126 1.28 -5.62 -7.62
N MET A 127 2.54 -5.47 -8.03
CA MET A 127 3.45 -4.50 -7.44
C MET A 127 4.06 -3.64 -8.54
N SER A 128 3.85 -2.33 -8.47
CA SER A 128 4.30 -1.38 -9.49
C SER A 128 5.13 -0.25 -8.87
N PRO A 129 6.15 0.29 -9.56
CA PRO A 129 6.97 1.36 -9.01
C PRO A 129 6.22 2.69 -8.99
N ILE A 130 6.47 3.48 -7.95
CA ILE A 130 6.00 4.86 -7.81
C ILE A 130 7.21 5.78 -7.92
N TRP A 131 7.16 6.72 -8.86
CA TRP A 131 8.21 7.72 -9.04
C TRP A 131 7.67 9.13 -8.82
N LYS A 132 8.38 9.89 -7.98
CA LYS A 132 8.19 11.34 -7.79
C LYS A 132 6.77 11.74 -7.39
N LYS A 133 6.01 10.83 -6.78
CA LYS A 133 4.67 11.14 -6.27
C LYS A 133 4.81 11.92 -4.98
N SER A 134 4.58 13.24 -5.04
CA SER A 134 4.80 14.17 -3.93
C SER A 134 6.20 14.08 -3.33
N GLN A 135 7.18 13.94 -4.23
CA GLN A 135 8.60 13.71 -3.92
C GLN A 135 8.89 12.41 -3.15
N CYS A 136 7.99 11.43 -3.22
CA CYS A 136 8.26 10.10 -2.71
C CYS A 136 8.51 9.11 -3.83
N ASN A 137 9.36 8.12 -3.55
CA ASN A 137 9.60 6.96 -4.40
C ASN A 137 9.28 5.68 -3.64
N GLY A 138 8.90 4.64 -4.36
CA GLY A 138 8.69 3.32 -3.77
C GLY A 138 7.77 2.48 -4.63
N TRP A 139 6.80 1.82 -4.00
CA TRP A 139 5.98 0.83 -4.67
C TRP A 139 4.51 0.94 -4.26
N VAL A 140 3.65 0.63 -5.22
CA VAL A 140 2.25 0.37 -4.99
C VAL A 140 2.01 -1.13 -5.02
N LEU A 141 1.22 -1.62 -4.08
CA LEU A 141 0.71 -2.98 -4.00
C LEU A 141 -0.81 -2.90 -4.16
N ASP A 142 -1.34 -3.43 -5.25
CA ASP A 142 -2.77 -3.42 -5.56
C ASP A 142 -3.31 -4.83 -5.78
N TRP A 143 -4.59 -5.00 -5.46
CA TRP A 143 -5.32 -6.24 -5.67
C TRP A 143 -6.82 -5.99 -5.74
N ASP A 144 -7.48 -6.92 -6.42
CA ASP A 144 -8.92 -6.95 -6.58
C ASP A 144 -9.54 -8.05 -5.69
N SER A 145 -10.80 -7.84 -5.29
CA SER A 145 -11.65 -8.86 -4.66
C SER A 145 -13.07 -8.79 -5.16
#